data_AF-S4S079-F1
#
_entry.id   AF-S4S079-F1
#
_cell.length_a   1.000
_cell.length_b   1.000
_cell.length_c   1.000
_cell.angle_alpha   90.00
_cell.angle_beta   90.00
_cell.angle_gamma   90.00
#
_symmetry.space_group_name_H-M   'P 1'
#
loop_
_entity.id
_entity.type
_entity.pdbx_description
1 polymer ?
#
loop_
_entity_poly.entity_id
_entity_poly.type
_entity_poly.pdbx_seq_one_letter_code
_entity_poly.pdbx_strand_id
1 'polypeptide(L)'
;MVRLRQGLCPGLTADVVAVLRGNNISTAVAALVTQDSQSLAWTTGIPYKTLRAVRRVLLAQFAAFPSSAADAYEELLSCTAILPTGCSRLDSLLDSGLYTGELTELAGGPATGKTQVCLSVAVTVACDLGQAVMLVMTGGAAGCLASRLLAMVQGKTPRLWGEVAALQRVQVARVFDAFALLDLLQDLRARLETQA
;
A
#
# COMPACT_ATOMS: atom_id res chain seq x y z
N MET A 1 5.01 6.58 -4.32
CA MET A 1 6.17 7.22 -5.00
C MET A 1 5.83 8.65 -5.40
N VAL A 2 6.75 9.60 -5.22
CA VAL A 2 6.55 11.00 -5.59
C VAL A 2 6.78 11.17 -7.10
N ARG A 3 5.75 11.62 -7.84
CA ARG A 3 5.86 11.95 -9.27
C ARG A 3 6.58 13.29 -9.46
N LEU A 4 7.46 13.36 -10.46
CA LEU A 4 8.11 14.61 -10.83
C LEU A 4 7.10 15.58 -11.46
N ARG A 5 7.00 16.77 -10.87
CA ARG A 5 6.19 17.89 -11.33
C ARG A 5 6.99 19.19 -11.25
N GLN A 6 6.62 20.15 -12.10
CA GLN A 6 7.18 21.50 -12.06
C GLN A 6 6.99 22.09 -10.65
N GLY A 7 8.00 22.81 -10.16
CA GLY A 7 7.93 23.50 -8.87
C GLY A 7 8.22 22.63 -7.64
N LEU A 8 8.54 21.34 -7.78
CA LEU A 8 9.09 20.53 -6.68
C LEU A 8 10.42 21.09 -6.15
N CYS A 9 11.24 21.64 -7.04
CA CYS A 9 12.45 22.36 -6.68
C CYS A 9 12.71 23.47 -7.71
N PRO A 10 13.53 24.48 -7.37
CA PRO A 10 13.86 25.58 -8.30
C PRO A 10 14.45 25.12 -9.64
N GLY A 11 15.12 23.97 -9.67
CA GLY A 11 15.72 23.40 -10.88
C GLY A 11 14.79 22.53 -11.74
N LEU A 12 13.55 22.28 -11.31
CA LEU A 12 12.56 21.49 -12.05
C LEU A 12 11.58 22.42 -12.79
N THR A 13 12.01 22.93 -13.95
CA THR A 13 11.16 23.69 -14.88
C THR A 13 10.26 22.74 -15.69
N ALA A 14 9.23 23.30 -16.35
CA ALA A 14 8.33 22.52 -17.21
C ALA A 14 9.10 21.74 -18.29
N ASP A 15 10.09 22.37 -18.91
CA ASP A 15 10.91 21.78 -19.97
C ASP A 15 11.77 20.62 -19.45
N VAL A 16 12.41 20.80 -18.29
CA VAL A 16 13.21 19.76 -17.64
C VAL A 16 12.34 18.56 -17.28
N VAL A 17 11.14 18.79 -16.76
CA VAL A 17 10.18 17.72 -16.45
C VAL A 17 9.72 16.99 -17.71
N ALA A 18 9.47 17.70 -18.81
CA ALA A 18 9.08 17.10 -20.09
C ALA A 18 10.19 16.21 -20.66
N VAL A 19 11.44 16.68 -20.64
CA VAL A 19 12.61 15.93 -21.11
C VAL A 19 12.86 14.67 -20.27
N LEU A 20 12.76 14.79 -18.94
CA LEU A 20 12.89 13.64 -18.04
C LEU A 20 11.79 12.60 -18.28
N ARG A 21 10.54 13.03 -18.47
CA ARG A 21 9.42 12.13 -18.79
C ARG A 21 9.61 11.45 -20.15
N GLY A 22 10.13 12.16 -21.15
CA GLY A 22 10.46 11.59 -22.46
C GLY A 22 11.53 10.49 -22.39
N ASN A 23 12.36 10.49 -21.34
CA ASN A 23 13.36 9.46 -21.05
C ASN A 23 12.88 8.42 -20.01
N ASN A 24 11.57 8.26 -19.83
CA ASN A 24 10.94 7.36 -18.85
C ASN A 24 11.27 7.66 -17.37
N ILE A 25 11.70 8.89 -17.05
CA ILE A 25 11.99 9.32 -15.68
C ILE A 25 10.82 10.16 -15.18
N SER A 26 9.88 9.49 -14.51
CA SER A 26 8.63 10.11 -14.05
C SER A 26 8.53 10.25 -12.53
N THR A 27 9.42 9.60 -11.77
CA THR A 27 9.38 9.60 -10.30
C THR A 27 10.69 10.11 -9.70
N ALA A 28 10.59 10.72 -8.51
CA ALA A 28 11.75 11.17 -7.76
C ALA A 28 12.70 9.99 -7.46
N VAL A 29 12.16 8.81 -7.13
CA VAL A 29 12.96 7.60 -6.86
C VAL A 29 13.78 7.17 -8.08
N ALA A 30 13.17 7.13 -9.27
CA ALA A 30 13.87 6.80 -10.52
C ALA A 30 14.99 7.82 -10.85
N ALA A 31 14.74 9.11 -10.56
CA ALA A 31 15.73 10.17 -10.74
C ALA A 31 16.85 10.18 -9.67
N LEU A 32 16.59 9.66 -8.47
CA LEU A 32 17.45 9.77 -7.29
C LEU A 32 18.37 8.55 -7.08
N VAL A 33 17.84 7.34 -7.29
CA VAL A 33 18.44 6.09 -6.81
C VAL A 33 19.06 5.26 -7.94
N THR A 34 18.41 5.22 -9.10
CA THR A 34 18.74 4.25 -10.15
C THR A 34 19.71 4.74 -11.22
N GLN A 35 19.89 6.05 -11.41
CA GLN A 35 20.70 6.58 -12.51
C GLN A 35 21.79 7.54 -12.06
N ASP A 36 22.94 7.44 -12.73
CA ASP A 36 24.04 8.38 -12.56
C ASP A 36 23.73 9.72 -13.22
N SER A 37 24.10 10.81 -12.53
CA SER A 37 23.79 12.18 -12.97
C SER A 37 24.59 12.61 -14.20
N GLN A 38 25.73 11.97 -14.48
CA GLN A 38 26.51 12.21 -15.68
C GLN A 38 25.90 11.48 -16.87
N SER A 39 25.54 10.20 -16.73
CA SER A 39 24.81 9.46 -17.78
C SER A 39 23.52 10.16 -18.18
N LEU A 40 22.77 10.68 -17.19
CA LEU A 40 21.57 11.47 -17.44
C LEU A 40 21.84 12.75 -18.21
N ALA A 41 22.94 13.45 -17.93
CA ALA A 41 23.29 14.66 -18.66
C ALA A 41 23.51 14.38 -20.15
N TRP A 42 24.14 13.24 -20.47
CA TRP A 42 24.37 12.81 -21.85
C TRP A 42 23.07 12.44 -22.59
N THR A 43 22.16 11.72 -21.93
CA THR A 43 20.92 11.26 -22.59
C THR A 43 19.85 12.35 -22.70
N THR A 44 19.76 13.22 -21.69
CA THR A 44 18.72 14.25 -21.61
C THR A 44 19.14 15.59 -22.18
N GLY A 45 20.45 15.81 -22.37
CA GLY A 45 21.00 17.13 -22.72
C GLY A 45 20.89 18.17 -21.61
N ILE A 46 20.38 17.80 -20.42
CA ILE A 46 20.28 18.71 -19.28
C ILE A 46 21.68 18.91 -18.67
N PRO A 47 22.07 20.15 -18.33
CA PRO A 47 23.37 20.40 -17.72
C PRO A 47 23.57 19.58 -16.45
N TYR A 48 24.73 18.92 -16.34
CA TYR A 48 25.09 18.10 -15.17
C TYR A 48 24.92 18.84 -13.83
N LYS A 49 25.27 20.13 -13.78
CA LYS A 49 25.14 20.96 -12.58
C LYS A 49 23.67 21.10 -12.15
N THR A 50 22.76 21.26 -13.10
CA THR A 50 21.32 21.33 -12.85
C THR A 50 20.80 20.01 -12.31
N LEU A 51 21.16 18.89 -12.94
CA LEU A 51 20.78 17.55 -12.47
C LEU A 51 21.29 17.27 -11.06
N ARG A 52 22.54 17.67 -10.74
CA ARG A 52 23.11 17.48 -9.39
C ARG A 52 22.43 18.36 -8.34
N ALA A 53 22.04 19.58 -8.69
CA ALA A 53 21.29 20.47 -7.80
C ALA A 53 19.88 19.91 -7.53
N VAL A 54 19.17 19.49 -8.58
CA VAL A 54 17.85 18.84 -8.47
C VAL A 54 17.96 17.59 -7.59
N ARG A 55 18.94 16.72 -7.84
CA ARG A 55 19.17 15.50 -7.04
C ARG A 55 19.41 15.82 -5.57
N ARG A 56 20.22 16.82 -5.24
CA ARG A 56 20.47 17.22 -3.85
C ARG A 56 19.20 17.69 -3.14
N VAL A 57 18.39 18.52 -3.78
CA VAL A 57 17.13 19.00 -3.19
C VAL A 57 16.14 17.85 -3.01
N LEU A 58 16.02 16.98 -4.02
CA LEU A 58 15.15 15.81 -3.94
C LEU A 58 15.62 14.82 -2.85
N LEU A 59 16.93 14.62 -2.65
CA LEU A 59 17.45 13.81 -1.55
C LEU A 59 17.14 14.46 -0.20
N ALA A 60 17.36 15.76 -0.05
CA ALA A 60 17.07 16.45 1.20
C ALA A 60 15.57 16.41 1.57
N GLN A 61 14.68 16.41 0.57
CA GLN A 61 13.23 16.38 0.79
C GLN A 61 12.65 14.97 0.93
N PHE A 62 13.19 13.98 0.24
CA PHE A 62 12.56 12.67 0.08
C PHE A 62 13.44 11.47 0.47
N ALA A 63 14.73 11.67 0.79
CA ALA A 63 15.54 10.59 1.33
C ALA A 63 15.13 10.32 2.78
N ALA A 64 15.21 9.03 3.16
CA ALA A 64 15.10 8.66 4.57
C ALA A 64 16.23 9.32 5.36
N PHE A 65 15.90 9.89 6.51
CA PHE A 65 16.90 10.41 7.44
C PHE A 65 17.60 9.24 8.13
N PRO A 66 18.93 9.25 8.27
CA PRO A 66 19.62 8.17 8.97
C PRO A 66 19.24 8.18 10.45
N SER A 67 18.73 7.06 10.95
CA SER A 67 18.41 6.84 12.36
C SER A 67 19.24 5.71 12.94
N SER A 68 19.36 5.67 14.28
CA SER A 68 19.94 4.53 14.98
C SER A 68 19.07 3.29 14.78
N ALA A 69 19.70 2.12 14.70
CA ALA A 69 18.96 0.86 14.69
C ALA A 69 18.09 0.68 15.94
N ALA A 70 18.53 1.20 17.09
CA ALA A 70 17.76 1.15 18.33
C ALA A 70 16.49 2.02 18.23
N ASP A 71 16.61 3.25 17.72
CA ASP A 71 15.47 4.16 17.56
C ASP A 71 14.45 3.58 16.57
N ALA A 72 14.94 3.03 15.44
CA ALA A 72 14.09 2.38 14.45
C ALA A 72 13.38 1.14 15.02
N TYR A 73 14.04 0.37 15.90
CA TYR A 73 13.44 -0.79 16.56
C TYR A 73 12.32 -0.39 17.52
N GLU A 74 12.55 0.64 18.35
CA GLU A 74 11.53 1.17 19.26
C GLU A 74 10.34 1.77 18.50
N GLU A 75 10.59 2.49 17.40
CA GLU A 75 9.55 3.01 16.52
C GLU A 75 8.71 1.87 15.93
N LEU A 76 9.37 0.81 15.42
CA LEU A 76 8.67 -0.37 14.91
C LEU A 76 7.82 -1.02 16.00
N LEU A 77 8.36 -1.29 17.18
CA LEU A 77 7.59 -1.86 18.29
C LEU A 77 6.36 -1.02 18.65
N SER A 78 6.47 0.31 18.62
CA SER A 78 5.37 1.22 18.93
C SER A 78 4.27 1.26 17.85
N CYS A 79 4.62 0.95 16.60
CA CYS A 79 3.74 1.06 15.43
C CYS A 79 3.29 -0.29 14.86
N THR A 80 3.85 -1.41 15.33
CA THR A 80 3.44 -2.75 14.93
C THR A 80 2.27 -3.26 15.77
N ALA A 81 1.21 -3.67 15.11
CA ALA A 81 0.10 -4.41 15.69
C ALA A 81 0.00 -5.80 15.04
N ILE A 82 -0.63 -6.74 15.76
CA ILE A 82 -0.89 -8.09 15.27
C ILE A 82 -2.38 -8.21 14.97
N LEU A 83 -2.72 -8.55 13.73
CA LEU A 83 -4.09 -8.75 13.27
C LEU A 83 -4.44 -10.25 13.34
N PRO A 84 -5.46 -10.64 14.12
CA PRO A 84 -5.88 -12.04 14.20
C PRO A 84 -6.54 -12.49 12.90
N THR A 85 -6.28 -13.74 12.49
CA THR A 85 -6.84 -14.32 11.27
C THR A 85 -8.27 -14.84 11.46
N GLY A 86 -8.70 -14.99 12.71
CA GLY A 86 -9.96 -15.65 13.07
C GLY A 86 -9.86 -17.17 13.18
N CYS A 87 -8.65 -17.72 13.05
CA CYS A 87 -8.35 -19.14 13.25
C CYS A 87 -7.17 -19.28 14.21
N SER A 88 -7.43 -19.68 15.45
CA SER A 88 -6.41 -19.77 16.50
C SER A 88 -5.22 -20.66 16.16
N ARG A 89 -5.44 -21.73 15.37
CA ARG A 89 -4.35 -22.60 14.87
C ARG A 89 -3.48 -21.92 13.83
N LEU A 90 -4.07 -21.09 12.97
CA LEU A 90 -3.32 -20.32 11.99
C LEU A 90 -2.58 -19.17 12.68
N ASP A 91 -3.22 -18.50 13.64
CA ASP A 91 -2.58 -17.47 14.46
C ASP A 91 -1.37 -18.05 15.20
N SER A 92 -1.50 -19.22 15.83
CA SER A 92 -0.36 -19.90 16.48
C SER A 92 0.75 -20.29 15.50
N LEU A 93 0.44 -20.57 14.23
CA LEU A 93 1.44 -20.87 13.21
C LEU A 93 2.19 -19.61 12.75
N LEU A 94 1.51 -18.46 12.76
CA LEU A 94 2.02 -17.16 12.34
C LEU A 94 2.58 -16.33 13.51
N ASP A 95 2.92 -16.98 14.63
CA ASP A 95 3.40 -16.32 15.85
C ASP A 95 2.45 -15.22 16.38
N SER A 96 1.16 -15.56 16.46
CA SER A 96 0.02 -14.78 16.98
C SER A 96 -0.84 -14.03 15.95
N GLY A 97 -0.47 -14.01 14.66
CA GLY A 97 -1.32 -13.46 13.60
C GLY A 97 -0.56 -12.79 12.47
N LEU A 98 -1.17 -11.79 11.84
CA LEU A 98 -0.56 -11.02 10.74
C LEU A 98 -0.01 -9.69 11.27
N TYR A 99 1.29 -9.44 11.11
CA TYR A 99 1.92 -8.19 11.54
C TYR A 99 1.58 -7.03 10.59
N THR A 100 1.20 -5.88 11.15
CA THR A 100 1.04 -4.66 10.37
C THR A 100 2.39 -4.13 9.89
N GLY A 101 2.40 -3.46 8.74
CA GLY A 101 3.64 -2.96 8.13
C GLY A 101 4.35 -4.00 7.25
N GLU A 102 3.88 -5.25 7.24
CA GLU A 102 4.42 -6.32 6.41
C GLU A 102 3.45 -6.73 5.29
N LEU A 103 4.01 -7.29 4.21
CA LEU A 103 3.24 -7.91 3.14
C LEU A 103 3.25 -9.43 3.33
N THR A 104 2.08 -10.00 3.67
CA THR A 104 1.91 -11.45 3.77
C THR A 104 1.30 -12.03 2.49
N GLU A 105 1.96 -13.02 1.89
CA GLU A 105 1.46 -13.74 0.73
C GLU A 105 0.88 -15.10 1.12
N LEU A 106 -0.37 -15.38 0.71
CA LEU A 106 -0.99 -16.69 0.81
C LEU A 106 -1.05 -17.35 -0.58
N ALA A 107 -0.14 -18.28 -0.84
CA ALA A 107 -0.04 -18.99 -2.12
C ALA A 107 -0.60 -20.44 -2.06
N GLY A 108 -1.01 -20.97 -3.21
CA GLY A 108 -1.49 -22.35 -3.34
C GLY A 108 -2.47 -22.55 -4.50
N GLY A 109 -2.80 -23.80 -4.81
CA GLY A 109 -3.71 -24.17 -5.91
C GLY A 109 -5.15 -23.64 -5.76
N PRO A 110 -5.99 -23.68 -6.79
CA PRO A 110 -7.41 -23.31 -6.68
C PRO A 110 -8.12 -24.08 -5.56
N ALA A 111 -9.12 -23.46 -4.94
CA ALA A 111 -9.94 -24.06 -3.87
C ALA A 111 -9.19 -24.50 -2.58
N THR A 112 -7.93 -24.10 -2.36
CA THR A 112 -7.18 -24.38 -1.12
C THR A 112 -7.54 -23.47 0.07
N GLY A 113 -8.59 -22.66 -0.04
CA GLY A 113 -9.06 -21.82 1.07
C GLY A 113 -8.44 -20.42 1.18
N LYS A 114 -7.51 -20.01 0.31
CA LYS A 114 -6.89 -18.65 0.32
C LYS A 114 -7.91 -17.52 0.49
N THR A 115 -8.91 -17.49 -0.40
CA THR A 115 -9.97 -16.47 -0.33
C THR A 115 -10.76 -16.54 0.97
N GLN A 116 -11.01 -17.74 1.52
CA GLN A 116 -11.70 -17.88 2.80
C GLN A 116 -10.88 -17.33 3.96
N VAL A 117 -9.56 -17.51 3.94
CA VAL A 117 -8.66 -16.90 4.94
C VAL A 117 -8.72 -15.37 4.85
N CYS A 118 -8.63 -14.78 3.65
CA CYS A 118 -8.74 -13.33 3.49
C CYS A 118 -10.08 -12.77 4.01
N LEU A 119 -11.19 -13.47 3.76
CA LEU A 119 -12.50 -13.06 4.29
C LEU A 119 -12.58 -13.22 5.80
N SER A 120 -12.03 -14.29 6.36
CA SER A 120 -11.96 -14.51 7.81
C SER A 120 -11.19 -13.40 8.51
N VAL A 121 -10.03 -13.01 7.98
CA VAL A 121 -9.22 -11.89 8.49
C VAL A 121 -10.05 -10.60 8.42
N ALA A 122 -10.66 -10.29 7.27
CA ALA A 122 -11.43 -9.06 7.10
C ALA A 122 -12.61 -8.95 8.07
N VAL A 123 -13.37 -10.04 8.23
CA VAL A 123 -14.49 -10.09 9.18
C VAL A 123 -14.00 -9.99 10.61
N THR A 124 -12.89 -10.65 10.94
CA THR A 124 -12.27 -10.59 12.28
C THR A 124 -11.83 -9.18 12.64
N VAL A 125 -11.12 -8.50 11.74
CA VAL A 125 -10.68 -7.12 11.95
C VAL A 125 -11.87 -6.16 12.05
N ALA A 126 -12.91 -6.34 11.23
CA ALA A 126 -14.09 -5.48 11.24
C ALA A 126 -15.00 -5.68 12.47
N CYS A 127 -15.13 -6.92 12.95
CA CYS A 127 -15.99 -7.28 14.09
C CYS A 127 -15.27 -7.07 15.42
N ASP A 128 -14.08 -7.62 15.57
CA ASP A 128 -13.41 -7.75 16.87
C ASP A 128 -12.57 -6.51 17.18
N LEU A 129 -11.91 -5.93 16.17
CA LEU A 129 -11.07 -4.73 16.33
C LEU A 129 -11.82 -3.44 15.96
N GLY A 130 -12.98 -3.55 15.33
CA GLY A 130 -13.77 -2.39 14.89
C GLY A 130 -13.08 -1.53 13.83
N GLN A 131 -12.12 -2.10 13.09
CA GLN A 131 -11.32 -1.36 12.09
C GLN A 131 -11.89 -1.50 10.68
N ALA A 132 -11.58 -0.52 9.83
CA ALA A 132 -11.96 -0.55 8.41
C ALA A 132 -11.07 -1.49 7.61
N VAL A 133 -11.64 -2.22 6.66
CA VAL A 133 -10.92 -3.17 5.79
C VAL A 133 -11.33 -2.96 4.34
N MET A 134 -10.33 -2.90 3.43
CA MET A 134 -10.58 -2.91 1.99
C MET A 134 -10.23 -4.27 1.39
N LEU A 135 -11.22 -4.92 0.79
CA LEU A 135 -11.07 -6.14 0.01
C LEU A 135 -10.99 -5.79 -1.47
N VAL A 136 -9.86 -6.09 -2.10
CA VAL A 136 -9.66 -5.89 -3.54
C VAL A 136 -9.74 -7.25 -4.25
N MET A 137 -10.68 -7.36 -5.19
CA MET A 137 -10.99 -8.60 -5.89
C MET A 137 -10.62 -8.49 -7.37
N THR A 138 -9.73 -9.37 -7.83
CA THR A 138 -9.25 -9.45 -9.22
C THR A 138 -9.88 -10.59 -10.05
N GLY A 139 -10.73 -11.43 -9.44
CA GLY A 139 -11.30 -12.63 -10.06
C GLY A 139 -12.83 -12.75 -9.99
N GLY A 140 -13.38 -13.71 -10.73
CA GLY A 140 -14.83 -13.87 -11.00
C GLY A 140 -15.72 -14.37 -9.85
N ALA A 141 -15.19 -14.69 -8.67
CA ALA A 141 -15.97 -15.24 -7.54
C ALA A 141 -16.81 -14.18 -6.77
N ALA A 142 -17.07 -13.02 -7.38
CA ALA A 142 -17.72 -11.89 -6.73
C ALA A 142 -19.22 -12.11 -6.42
N GLY A 143 -19.90 -13.00 -7.16
CA GLY A 143 -21.35 -13.22 -7.02
C GLY A 143 -21.77 -13.72 -5.64
N CYS A 144 -20.90 -14.46 -4.95
CA CYS A 144 -21.17 -15.06 -3.64
C CYS A 144 -20.42 -14.37 -2.49
N LEU A 145 -19.71 -13.26 -2.75
CA LEU A 145 -18.89 -12.59 -1.74
C LEU A 145 -19.77 -11.99 -0.64
N ALA A 146 -20.82 -11.26 -1.02
CA ALA A 146 -21.69 -10.56 -0.08
C ALA A 146 -22.42 -11.55 0.84
N SER A 147 -22.99 -12.62 0.29
CA SER A 147 -23.64 -13.67 1.07
C SER A 147 -22.65 -14.40 1.98
N ARG A 148 -21.43 -14.65 1.51
CA ARG A 148 -20.41 -15.29 2.34
C ARG A 148 -19.93 -14.39 3.47
N LEU A 149 -19.69 -13.11 3.20
CA LEU A 149 -19.33 -12.12 4.22
C LEU A 149 -20.42 -12.00 5.28
N LEU A 150 -21.69 -11.85 4.87
CA LEU A 150 -22.82 -11.81 5.79
C LEU A 150 -22.88 -13.07 6.66
N ALA A 151 -22.73 -14.26 6.07
CA ALA A 151 -22.74 -15.52 6.83
C ALA A 151 -21.56 -15.63 7.82
N MET A 152 -20.37 -15.12 7.46
CA MET A 152 -19.23 -15.08 8.38
C MET A 152 -19.46 -14.10 9.54
N VAL A 153 -20.00 -12.91 9.24
CA VAL A 153 -20.32 -11.89 10.25
C VAL A 153 -21.37 -12.43 11.22
N GLN A 154 -22.46 -13.02 10.73
CA GLN A 154 -23.51 -13.64 11.56
C GLN A 154 -22.98 -14.77 12.45
N GLY A 155 -22.01 -15.54 11.96
CA GLY A 155 -21.34 -16.57 12.75
C GLY A 155 -20.48 -16.03 13.89
N LYS A 156 -20.00 -14.78 13.79
CA LYS A 156 -19.20 -14.12 14.84
C LYS A 156 -20.03 -13.27 15.79
N THR A 157 -20.99 -12.51 15.28
CA THR A 157 -21.77 -11.56 16.06
C THR A 157 -23.26 -11.92 16.01
N PRO A 158 -23.83 -12.55 17.05
CA PRO A 158 -25.25 -12.94 17.08
C PRO A 158 -26.22 -11.75 17.26
N ARG A 159 -25.75 -10.51 17.18
CA ARG A 159 -26.55 -9.29 17.37
C ARG A 159 -26.62 -8.48 16.07
N LEU A 160 -27.84 -8.26 15.58
CA LEU A 160 -28.16 -7.52 14.34
C LEU A 160 -27.44 -6.17 14.20
N TRP A 161 -27.31 -5.39 15.28
CA TRP A 161 -26.66 -4.07 15.25
C TRP A 161 -25.14 -4.16 15.06
N GLY A 162 -24.53 -5.24 15.54
CA GLY A 162 -23.11 -5.53 15.32
C GLY A 162 -22.83 -5.94 13.87
N GLU A 163 -23.78 -6.63 13.23
CA GLU A 163 -23.65 -7.06 11.83
C GLU A 163 -23.55 -5.88 10.87
N VAL A 164 -24.48 -4.91 10.99
CA VAL A 164 -24.50 -3.73 10.12
C VAL A 164 -23.25 -2.88 10.32
N ALA A 165 -22.84 -2.66 11.56
CA ALA A 165 -21.64 -1.89 11.86
C ALA A 165 -20.37 -2.57 11.31
N ALA A 166 -20.26 -3.89 11.42
CA ALA A 166 -19.14 -4.63 10.87
C ALA A 166 -19.11 -4.57 9.34
N LEU A 167 -20.26 -4.76 8.67
CA LEU A 167 -20.34 -4.70 7.21
C LEU A 167 -20.04 -3.31 6.66
N GLN A 168 -20.44 -2.24 7.35
CA GLN A 168 -20.10 -0.86 6.97
C GLN A 168 -18.59 -0.58 6.98
N ARG A 169 -17.81 -1.33 7.78
CA ARG A 169 -16.34 -1.21 7.83
C ARG A 169 -15.64 -1.97 6.71
N VAL A 170 -16.32 -2.91 6.04
CA VAL A 170 -15.74 -3.71 4.96
C VAL A 170 -16.07 -3.09 3.61
N GLN A 171 -15.09 -2.45 2.99
CA GLN A 171 -15.20 -1.93 1.62
C GLN A 171 -14.74 -2.99 0.62
N VAL A 172 -15.47 -3.15 -0.48
CA VAL A 172 -15.12 -4.10 -1.54
C VAL A 172 -14.89 -3.34 -2.84
N ALA A 173 -13.70 -3.52 -3.42
CA ALA A 173 -13.36 -3.01 -4.74
C ALA A 173 -13.16 -4.19 -5.70
N ARG A 174 -13.78 -4.11 -6.88
CA ARG A 174 -13.58 -5.09 -7.96
C ARG A 174 -12.74 -4.45 -9.04
N VAL A 175 -11.70 -5.17 -9.46
CA VAL A 175 -10.72 -4.70 -10.42
C VAL A 175 -10.55 -5.75 -11.51
N PHE A 176 -10.55 -5.33 -12.77
CA PHE A 176 -10.53 -6.22 -13.92
C PHE A 176 -9.21 -6.21 -14.70
N ASP A 177 -8.32 -5.27 -14.38
CA ASP A 177 -7.03 -5.11 -15.02
C ASP A 177 -5.99 -4.52 -14.05
N ALA A 178 -4.72 -4.63 -14.40
CA ALA A 178 -3.63 -4.18 -13.55
C ALA A 178 -3.58 -2.66 -13.38
N PHE A 179 -4.06 -1.87 -14.35
CA PHE A 179 -4.03 -0.41 -14.29
C PHE A 179 -5.06 0.11 -13.29
N ALA A 180 -6.29 -0.41 -13.34
CA ALA A 180 -7.32 -0.10 -12.37
C ALA A 180 -6.91 -0.48 -10.93
N LEU A 181 -6.09 -1.53 -10.74
CA LEU A 181 -5.54 -1.86 -9.42
C LEU A 181 -4.57 -0.78 -8.94
N LEU A 182 -3.67 -0.34 -9.82
CA LEU A 182 -2.68 0.69 -9.50
C LEU A 182 -3.34 2.05 -9.21
N ASP A 183 -4.40 2.40 -9.93
CA ASP A 183 -5.16 3.63 -9.70
C ASP A 183 -5.89 3.56 -8.34
N LEU A 184 -6.56 2.44 -8.04
CA LEU A 184 -7.21 2.22 -6.74
C LEU A 184 -6.22 2.37 -5.56
N LEU A 185 -5.02 1.78 -5.69
CA LEU A 185 -3.99 1.86 -4.65
C LEU A 185 -3.45 3.29 -4.49
N GLN A 186 -3.35 4.07 -5.57
CA GLN A 186 -2.97 5.48 -5.52
C GLN A 186 -4.03 6.31 -4.79
N ASP A 187 -5.32 6.09 -5.11
CA ASP A 187 -6.43 6.78 -4.45
C ASP A 187 -6.56 6.40 -2.97
N LEU A 188 -6.30 5.13 -2.63
CA LEU A 188 -6.28 4.68 -1.24
C LEU A 188 -5.16 5.38 -0.47
N ARG A 189 -3.96 5.46 -1.05
CA ARG A 189 -2.85 6.19 -0.44
C ARG A 189 -3.20 7.66 -0.20
N ALA A 190 -3.77 8.35 -1.19
CA ALA A 190 -4.15 9.75 -1.04
C ALA A 190 -5.16 9.96 0.10
N ARG A 191 -6.13 9.04 0.25
CA ARG A 191 -7.10 9.08 1.36
C ARG A 191 -6.46 8.87 2.73
N LEU A 192 -5.55 7.91 2.84
CA LEU A 192 -4.84 7.66 4.10
C LEU A 192 -3.93 8.84 4.49
N GLU A 193 -3.28 9.49 3.52
CA GLU A 193 -2.46 10.68 3.76
C GLU A 193 -3.29 11.90 4.22
N THR A 194 -4.59 11.97 3.91
CA THR A 194 -5.49 13.04 4.40
C THR A 194 -6.09 12.79 5.79
N GLN A 195 -5.97 11.57 6.31
CA GLN A 195 -6.54 11.18 7.61
C GLN A 195 -5.52 11.15 8.75
N ALA A 196 -4.23 11.30 8.43
CA ALA A 196 -3.11 11.45 9.37
C ALA A 196 -2.79 12.92 9.63
#